data_AF-A0A7S1UQU4-F1
#
_entry.id   AF-A0A7S1UQU4-F1
#
_cell.length_a   1.000
_cell.length_b   1.000
_cell.length_c   1.000
_cell.angle_alpha   90.00
_cell.angle_beta   90.00
_cell.angle_gamma   90.00
#
_symmetry.space_group_name_H-M   'P 1'
#
loop_
_entity.id
_entity.type
_entity.pdbx_description
1 polymer ?
#
loop_
_entity_poly.entity_id
_entity_poly.type
_entity_poly.pdbx_seq_one_letter_code
_entity_poly.pdbx_strand_id
1 'polypeptide(L)'
;VLFGFAFSQFHNETKEWKNTRNYSTEHERPPPPPPKSNKASSTTTDATDADDPPYHMVFSTGCSPFQDWQSMMFFYHASKVKQRGSVTRIASGCNDEEKITEMKRQFKEQIQVLSPNFHIHFTPNWGFTSETNKYWNKPFGLLDWFEKELGYPDTSASQKHDDSIIMILDPDMMLLRPLTHKFHDFPQEYWLESKKPLEGRELRMQVEHGWPISQAYGFGDAWLRSFEKNKTYVLADYPDSPVYDVTTKQAQQYYPSGPPYLATSRDMYKIVKQWVEFVQRIGVVFPQMMAEMYAYSTASAHLKLPHQVTEKFMVSDVGMVKNEGWDFLKDVPKEESCKPKNPPLNEMPYVLHYCQRYALGRWFVGKYKLPTDFFSCPAPLIKEPPHDVGAKYDWFIYPNNKEHEEYFGPTQVHDSDHKIKANAFAMCTMIHGLNEVAAHYKKHHCSSEIDALINFNPSFHFQEKDETFVEFLEKGGLGKII
;
A
#
# COMPACT_ATOMS: atom_id res chain seq x y z
N VAL A 1 -17.63 -13.87 -12.57
CA VAL A 1 -17.14 -15.21 -13.00
C VAL A 1 -15.68 -15.15 -13.46
N LEU A 2 -15.22 -14.09 -14.14
CA LEU A 2 -13.79 -13.94 -14.52
C LEU A 2 -12.82 -13.63 -13.36
N PHE A 3 -13.28 -13.10 -12.23
CA PHE A 3 -12.41 -12.82 -11.06
C PHE A 3 -12.17 -14.02 -10.12
N GLY A 4 -12.91 -15.12 -10.26
CA GLY A 4 -12.80 -16.28 -9.37
C GLY A 4 -11.55 -17.15 -9.60
N PHE A 5 -10.92 -17.05 -10.77
CA PHE A 5 -9.80 -17.92 -11.15
C PHE A 5 -8.44 -17.46 -10.61
N ALA A 6 -8.23 -16.16 -10.40
CA ALA A 6 -6.95 -15.64 -9.90
C ALA A 6 -6.67 -16.00 -8.42
N PHE A 7 -7.72 -16.24 -7.62
CA PHE A 7 -7.59 -16.43 -6.17
C PHE A 7 -7.44 -17.91 -5.75
N SER A 8 -7.89 -18.87 -6.56
CA SER A 8 -7.79 -20.30 -6.23
C SER A 8 -6.35 -20.83 -6.17
N GLN A 9 -5.39 -20.16 -6.82
CA GLN A 9 -3.98 -20.57 -6.83
C GLN A 9 -3.24 -20.23 -5.53
N PHE A 10 -3.80 -19.36 -4.68
CA PHE A 10 -3.07 -18.77 -3.54
C PHE A 10 -2.99 -19.68 -2.30
N HIS A 11 -3.85 -20.70 -2.17
CA HIS A 11 -4.03 -21.44 -0.91
C HIS A 11 -3.21 -22.75 -0.81
N ASN A 12 -2.71 -23.30 -1.93
CA ASN A 12 -2.08 -24.63 -1.93
C ASN A 12 -0.55 -24.62 -1.76
N GLU A 13 0.15 -23.52 -1.98
CA GLU A 13 1.63 -23.52 -2.10
C GLU A 13 2.39 -23.19 -0.80
N THR A 14 1.71 -22.91 0.32
CA THR A 14 2.35 -22.50 1.60
C THR A 14 2.88 -23.66 2.48
N LYS A 15 2.68 -24.93 2.09
CA LYS A 15 2.97 -26.07 2.97
C LYS A 15 4.35 -26.74 2.83
N GLU A 16 5.12 -26.50 1.77
CA GLU A 16 6.26 -27.39 1.44
C GLU A 16 7.68 -26.88 1.74
N TRP A 17 7.88 -25.63 2.17
CA TRP A 17 9.24 -25.05 2.21
C TRP A 17 9.73 -24.81 3.65
N LYS A 18 10.03 -25.86 4.42
CA LYS A 18 10.50 -25.72 5.81
C LYS A 18 11.71 -26.56 6.26
N ASN A 19 12.49 -27.17 5.38
CA ASN A 19 13.66 -27.94 5.83
C ASN A 19 14.92 -27.77 4.98
N THR A 20 16.06 -27.71 5.69
CA THR A 20 17.47 -27.63 5.26
C THR A 20 18.00 -26.19 5.07
N ARG A 21 19.18 -25.78 5.55
CA ARG A 21 20.46 -26.51 5.67
C ARG A 21 21.44 -25.74 6.61
N ASN A 22 22.32 -26.47 7.31
CA ASN A 22 23.45 -26.01 8.16
C ASN A 22 24.80 -26.00 7.40
N TYR A 23 25.84 -25.44 8.04
CA TYR A 23 27.30 -25.37 7.76
C TYR A 23 27.76 -23.98 7.30
N SER A 24 28.96 -23.43 7.59
CA SER A 24 30.02 -23.57 8.62
C SER A 24 31.12 -22.57 8.20
N THR A 25 32.00 -22.17 9.12
CA THR A 25 32.83 -20.95 9.10
C THR A 25 34.30 -21.13 8.69
N GLU A 26 34.93 -20.10 8.10
CA GLU A 26 36.39 -19.77 8.15
C GLU A 26 36.56 -18.32 7.59
N HIS A 27 36.81 -17.27 8.40
CA HIS A 27 38.06 -16.71 8.95
C HIS A 27 39.13 -16.23 7.95
N GLU A 28 39.21 -14.91 7.72
CA GLU A 28 40.46 -14.20 7.39
C GLU A 28 40.39 -12.69 7.71
N ARG A 29 41.57 -12.07 7.92
CA ARG A 29 41.86 -10.83 8.69
C ARG A 29 41.74 -9.50 7.90
N PRO A 30 41.60 -8.35 8.58
CA PRO A 30 41.12 -7.09 7.99
C PRO A 30 42.23 -6.13 7.51
N PRO A 31 41.95 -5.22 6.54
CA PRO A 31 42.74 -4.03 6.27
C PRO A 31 42.16 -2.75 6.94
N PRO A 32 42.97 -1.68 7.07
CA PRO A 32 42.81 -0.61 8.07
C PRO A 32 41.82 0.51 7.68
N PRO A 33 41.35 1.33 8.65
CA PRO A 33 40.24 2.27 8.45
C PRO A 33 40.65 3.58 7.76
N PRO A 34 39.78 4.18 6.91
CA PRO A 34 39.94 5.56 6.48
C PRO A 34 39.29 6.57 7.45
N PRO A 35 39.76 7.83 7.44
CA PRO A 35 39.53 8.79 8.52
C PRO A 35 38.20 9.56 8.44
N LYS A 36 37.89 10.19 9.58
CA LYS A 36 36.60 10.66 10.09
C LYS A 36 35.97 11.88 9.37
N SER A 37 34.65 11.87 9.48
CA SER A 37 33.61 12.90 9.29
C SER A 37 34.00 14.38 9.37
N ASN A 38 33.19 15.23 8.74
CA ASN A 38 32.69 16.42 9.41
C ASN A 38 31.20 16.67 9.14
N LYS A 39 30.47 16.79 10.25
CA LYS A 39 29.07 17.20 10.37
C LYS A 39 28.92 18.68 10.02
N ALA A 40 27.86 19.03 9.30
CA ALA A 40 27.29 20.37 9.35
C ALA A 40 25.76 20.26 9.49
N SER A 41 25.28 20.74 10.63
CA SER A 41 23.89 21.00 10.96
C SER A 41 23.33 22.12 10.09
N SER A 42 22.14 21.96 9.51
CA SER A 42 21.31 23.12 9.17
C SER A 42 19.82 22.79 9.33
N THR A 43 19.25 23.30 10.40
CA THR A 43 17.82 23.57 10.57
C THR A 43 17.35 24.58 9.53
N THR A 44 16.43 24.17 8.66
CA THR A 44 15.54 25.08 7.91
C THR A 44 14.11 24.61 8.10
N THR A 45 13.37 25.34 8.94
CA THR A 45 11.91 25.34 9.02
C THR A 45 11.35 25.84 7.69
N ASP A 46 10.76 24.93 6.89
CA ASP A 46 9.92 25.29 5.74
C ASP A 46 8.67 26.04 6.26
N ALA A 47 8.40 27.22 5.71
CA ALA A 47 7.22 28.02 6.02
C ALA A 47 5.95 27.25 5.63
N THR A 48 5.17 26.83 6.61
CA THR A 48 3.84 26.24 6.43
C THR A 48 2.80 27.35 6.29
N ASP A 49 1.90 27.25 5.30
CA ASP A 49 0.62 27.97 5.33
C ASP A 49 -0.06 27.68 6.67
N ALA A 50 -0.15 28.70 7.53
CA ALA A 50 -0.68 28.59 8.89
C ALA A 50 -2.19 28.27 8.94
N ASP A 51 -2.87 28.26 7.78
CA ASP A 51 -4.31 28.06 7.64
C ASP A 51 -4.73 26.64 7.25
N ASP A 52 -3.79 25.71 7.01
CA ASP A 52 -4.17 24.32 6.71
C ASP A 52 -4.54 23.52 7.98
N PRO A 53 -5.60 22.68 7.94
CA PRO A 53 -5.96 21.82 9.04
C PRO A 53 -4.85 20.79 9.33
N PRO A 54 -4.73 20.29 10.58
CA PRO A 54 -3.80 19.22 10.91
C PRO A 54 -4.10 17.94 10.10
N TYR A 55 -3.06 17.24 9.64
CA TYR A 55 -3.21 15.95 8.98
C TYR A 55 -2.83 14.80 9.91
N HIS A 56 -3.64 13.73 9.87
CA HIS A 56 -3.32 12.46 10.48
C HIS A 56 -3.39 11.35 9.43
N MET A 57 -2.23 10.91 8.98
CA MET A 57 -2.09 9.74 8.13
C MET A 57 -1.99 8.50 9.01
N VAL A 58 -2.81 7.49 8.74
CA VAL A 58 -2.91 6.30 9.60
C VAL A 58 -2.97 5.04 8.74
N PHE A 59 -2.23 4.01 9.13
CA PHE A 59 -2.29 2.70 8.51
C PHE A 59 -2.26 1.59 9.55
N SER A 60 -2.96 0.48 9.26
CA SER A 60 -3.14 -0.63 10.20
C SER A 60 -2.27 -1.82 9.81
N THR A 61 -1.70 -2.48 10.82
CA THR A 61 -0.79 -3.63 10.67
C THR A 61 -1.02 -4.66 11.76
N GLY A 62 -0.55 -5.88 11.52
CA GLY A 62 -0.28 -6.83 12.59
C GLY A 62 1.15 -6.67 13.14
N CYS A 63 1.47 -7.49 14.15
CA CYS A 63 2.78 -7.50 14.80
C CYS A 63 3.70 -8.60 14.23
N SER A 64 3.89 -8.65 12.91
CA SER A 64 4.72 -9.67 12.25
C SER A 64 5.88 -9.03 11.48
N PRO A 65 7.02 -9.75 11.31
CA PRO A 65 8.14 -9.24 10.51
C PRO A 65 7.75 -8.83 9.09
N PHE A 66 6.77 -9.54 8.50
CA PHE A 66 6.18 -9.19 7.21
C PHE A 66 5.57 -7.78 7.22
N GLN A 67 4.84 -7.41 8.26
CA GLN A 67 4.21 -6.09 8.39
C GLN A 67 5.19 -5.02 8.90
N ASP A 68 6.23 -5.41 9.64
CA ASP A 68 7.27 -4.50 10.13
C ASP A 68 8.08 -3.89 9.00
N TRP A 69 8.51 -4.70 8.03
CA TRP A 69 9.27 -4.20 6.88
C TRP A 69 8.42 -3.26 6.01
N GLN A 70 7.14 -3.59 5.82
CA GLN A 70 6.17 -2.73 5.12
C GLN A 70 6.00 -1.39 5.82
N SER A 71 5.90 -1.41 7.15
CA SER A 71 5.80 -0.19 7.95
C SER A 71 7.02 0.69 7.81
N MET A 72 8.22 0.12 7.83
CA MET A 72 9.45 0.89 7.65
C MET A 72 9.54 1.53 6.26
N MET A 73 9.14 0.79 5.21
CA MET A 73 9.03 1.33 3.86
C MET A 73 8.04 2.50 3.81
N PHE A 74 6.86 2.36 4.43
CA PHE A 74 5.85 3.42 4.50
C PHE A 74 6.40 4.69 5.15
N PHE A 75 6.96 4.59 6.37
CA PHE A 75 7.49 5.75 7.10
C PHE A 75 8.66 6.42 6.39
N TYR A 76 9.58 5.65 5.82
CA TYR A 76 10.69 6.19 5.05
C TYR A 76 10.19 7.00 3.87
N HIS A 77 9.24 6.48 3.10
CA HIS A 77 8.69 7.20 1.95
C HIS A 77 7.83 8.39 2.36
N ALA A 78 7.10 8.32 3.48
CA ALA A 78 6.41 9.48 4.04
C ALA A 78 7.39 10.61 4.40
N SER A 79 8.54 10.28 5.01
CA SER A 79 9.61 11.24 5.29
C SER A 79 10.24 11.78 4.00
N LYS A 80 10.56 10.89 3.05
CA LYS A 80 11.20 11.24 1.77
C LYS A 80 10.36 12.22 0.94
N VAL A 81 9.05 12.00 0.85
CA VAL A 81 8.18 12.92 0.12
C VAL A 81 7.86 14.18 0.92
N LYS A 82 8.30 14.28 2.19
CA LYS A 82 7.92 15.35 3.13
C LYS A 82 6.42 15.41 3.40
N GLN A 83 5.80 14.25 3.64
CA GLN A 83 4.40 14.18 4.04
C GLN A 83 4.14 15.05 5.28
N ARG A 84 3.15 15.94 5.19
CA ARG A 84 2.77 16.84 6.28
C ARG A 84 1.92 16.12 7.33
N GLY A 85 1.97 16.62 8.56
CA GLY A 85 1.20 16.13 9.70
C GLY A 85 1.83 14.92 10.38
N SER A 86 1.01 14.16 11.10
CA SER A 86 1.43 12.94 11.79
C SER A 86 1.22 11.72 10.92
N VAL A 87 2.12 10.73 11.05
CA VAL A 87 1.94 9.39 10.46
C VAL A 87 1.91 8.38 11.59
N THR A 88 0.83 7.61 11.70
CA THR A 88 0.63 6.65 12.79
C THR A 88 0.46 5.23 12.24
N ARG A 89 1.30 4.32 12.73
CA ARG A 89 1.10 2.88 12.58
C ARG A 89 0.20 2.38 13.70
N ILE A 90 -0.94 1.78 13.36
CA ILE A 90 -1.74 0.99 14.29
C ILE A 90 -1.24 -0.45 14.23
N ALA A 91 -0.72 -0.96 15.35
CA ALA A 91 -0.18 -2.31 15.47
C ALA A 91 -1.12 -3.16 16.35
N SER A 92 -1.91 -4.02 15.70
CA SER A 92 -2.94 -4.81 16.37
C SER A 92 -2.48 -6.23 16.68
N GLY A 93 -2.88 -6.72 17.86
CA GLY A 93 -2.68 -8.10 18.29
C GLY A 93 -1.26 -8.44 18.73
N CYS A 94 -0.53 -7.44 19.21
CA CYS A 94 0.68 -7.65 20.00
C CYS A 94 0.24 -8.08 21.41
N ASN A 95 0.45 -9.35 21.79
CA ASN A 95 0.02 -9.86 23.11
C ASN A 95 1.18 -10.02 24.11
N ASP A 96 2.41 -9.79 23.64
CA ASP A 96 3.63 -9.98 24.40
C ASP A 96 4.18 -8.61 24.78
N GLU A 97 4.17 -8.29 26.07
CA GLU A 97 4.64 -7.00 26.61
C GLU A 97 6.13 -6.76 26.36
N GLU A 98 6.95 -7.82 26.35
CA GLU A 98 8.37 -7.73 26.02
C GLU A 98 8.51 -7.35 24.54
N LYS A 99 7.73 -8.01 23.66
CA LYS A 99 7.69 -7.67 22.24
C LYS A 99 7.17 -6.26 21.98
N ILE A 100 6.13 -5.79 22.69
CA ILE A 100 5.65 -4.40 22.59
C ILE A 100 6.74 -3.42 23.00
N THR A 101 7.43 -3.71 24.10
CA THR A 101 8.55 -2.89 24.59
C THR A 101 9.68 -2.82 23.57
N GLU A 102 10.04 -3.95 22.97
CA GLU A 102 11.04 -4.02 21.91
C GLU A 102 10.60 -3.28 20.64
N MET A 103 9.34 -3.45 20.20
CA MET A 103 8.79 -2.72 19.05
C MET A 103 8.79 -1.21 19.30
N LYS A 104 8.45 -0.75 20.52
CA LYS A 104 8.53 0.67 20.89
C LYS A 104 9.96 1.19 20.81
N ARG A 105 10.93 0.41 21.31
CA ARG A 105 12.36 0.74 21.26
C ARG A 105 12.86 0.85 19.82
N GLN A 106 12.59 -0.18 19.00
CA GLN A 106 12.93 -0.19 17.58
C GLN A 106 12.28 0.96 16.83
N PHE A 107 10.99 1.25 17.10
CA PHE A 107 10.30 2.37 16.48
C PHE A 107 10.95 3.71 16.81
N LYS A 108 11.30 3.94 18.08
CA LYS A 108 12.00 5.15 18.51
C LYS A 108 13.36 5.32 17.84
N GLU A 109 14.12 4.23 17.75
CA GLU A 109 15.48 4.25 17.20
C GLU A 109 15.49 4.34 15.67
N GLN A 110 14.57 3.67 14.98
CA GLN A 110 14.62 3.46 13.53
C GLN A 110 13.64 4.34 12.75
N ILE A 111 12.49 4.70 13.37
CA ILE A 111 11.41 5.41 12.68
C ILE A 111 11.29 6.85 13.16
N GLN A 112 11.27 7.12 14.48
CA GLN A 112 11.10 8.49 14.99
C GLN A 112 12.28 9.41 14.66
N VAL A 113 13.43 8.84 14.31
CA VAL A 113 14.57 9.59 13.78
C VAL A 113 14.29 10.21 12.40
N LEU A 114 13.35 9.66 11.64
CA LEU A 114 12.91 10.19 10.35
C LEU A 114 11.98 11.41 10.51
N SER A 115 11.21 11.45 11.59
CA SER A 115 10.32 12.56 11.94
C SER A 115 9.78 12.39 13.38
N PRO A 116 9.74 13.46 14.20
CA PRO A 116 9.12 13.43 15.53
C PRO A 116 7.60 13.24 15.48
N ASN A 117 6.97 13.45 14.32
CA ASN A 117 5.52 13.30 14.10
C ASN A 117 5.13 11.86 13.70
N PHE A 118 6.06 10.91 13.79
CA PHE A 118 5.78 9.50 13.54
C PHE A 118 5.44 8.80 14.86
N HIS A 119 4.34 8.05 14.84
CA HIS A 119 3.79 7.40 16.02
C HIS A 119 3.47 5.91 15.75
N ILE A 120 3.46 5.15 16.84
CA ILE A 120 2.97 3.77 16.86
C ILE A 120 1.92 3.67 17.96
N HIS A 121 0.76 3.11 17.61
CA HIS A 121 -0.37 2.92 18.50
C HIS A 121 -0.69 1.41 18.58
N PHE A 122 -0.64 0.85 19.78
CA PHE A 122 -0.85 -0.58 19.99
C PHE A 122 -2.27 -0.86 20.41
N THR A 123 -2.86 -1.90 19.81
CA THR A 123 -4.24 -2.27 20.08
C THR A 123 -4.38 -3.76 20.33
N PRO A 124 -5.46 -4.19 21.01
CA PRO A 124 -5.86 -5.60 21.06
C PRO A 124 -5.92 -6.25 19.68
N ASN A 125 -5.88 -7.59 19.66
CA ASN A 125 -6.28 -8.34 18.48
C ASN A 125 -7.80 -8.38 18.44
N TRP A 126 -8.46 -7.97 17.36
CA TRP A 126 -9.90 -8.20 17.15
C TRP A 126 -10.19 -9.27 16.11
N GLY A 127 -9.16 -9.80 15.44
CA GLY A 127 -9.28 -10.91 14.48
C GLY A 127 -9.29 -12.29 15.15
N PHE A 128 -10.30 -12.57 15.97
CA PHE A 128 -10.25 -13.66 16.95
C PHE A 128 -10.47 -15.09 16.44
N THR A 129 -11.03 -15.34 15.24
CA THR A 129 -11.65 -16.66 14.98
C THR A 129 -11.53 -17.24 13.57
N SER A 130 -10.99 -16.52 12.58
CA SER A 130 -10.82 -17.06 11.21
C SER A 130 -9.83 -16.23 10.37
N GLU A 131 -9.36 -16.77 9.24
CA GLU A 131 -8.54 -16.03 8.27
C GLU A 131 -9.23 -14.77 7.71
N THR A 132 -10.56 -14.70 7.77
CA THR A 132 -11.36 -13.55 7.29
C THR A 132 -11.48 -12.46 8.34
N ASN A 133 -11.47 -12.83 9.63
CA ASN A 133 -11.64 -11.88 10.73
C ASN A 133 -10.36 -11.09 11.02
N LYS A 134 -9.20 -11.51 10.47
CA LYS A 134 -7.95 -10.74 10.59
C LYS A 134 -8.07 -9.29 10.08
N TYR A 135 -8.98 -9.04 9.14
CA TYR A 135 -9.23 -7.70 8.60
C TYR A 135 -10.07 -6.82 9.52
N TRP A 136 -10.63 -7.35 10.62
CA TRP A 136 -11.33 -6.56 11.63
C TRP A 136 -10.37 -5.65 12.41
N ASN A 137 -9.08 -5.97 12.45
CA ASN A 137 -8.10 -5.15 13.16
C ASN A 137 -8.04 -3.70 12.65
N LYS A 138 -8.28 -3.45 11.36
CA LYS A 138 -8.26 -2.10 10.79
C LYS A 138 -9.39 -1.21 11.32
N PRO A 139 -10.69 -1.56 11.18
CA PRO A 139 -11.77 -0.74 11.74
C PRO A 139 -11.68 -0.59 13.26
N PHE A 140 -11.44 -1.69 13.98
CA PHE A 140 -11.38 -1.63 15.45
C PHE A 140 -10.16 -0.87 15.96
N GLY A 141 -9.01 -1.06 15.34
CA GLY A 141 -7.78 -0.35 15.70
C GLY A 141 -7.89 1.15 15.41
N LEU A 142 -8.53 1.53 14.30
CA LEU A 142 -8.83 2.94 14.02
C LEU A 142 -9.75 3.52 15.09
N LEU A 143 -10.81 2.81 15.49
CA LEU A 143 -11.72 3.28 16.52
C LEU A 143 -10.97 3.52 17.84
N ASP A 144 -10.18 2.55 18.28
CA ASP A 144 -9.36 2.65 19.50
C ASP A 144 -8.37 3.84 19.43
N TRP A 145 -7.75 4.05 18.28
CA TRP A 145 -6.87 5.19 18.02
C TRP A 145 -7.60 6.54 18.09
N PHE A 146 -8.77 6.67 17.47
CA PHE A 146 -9.59 7.89 17.55
C PHE A 146 -9.96 8.22 19.00
N GLU A 147 -10.36 7.23 19.78
CA GLU A 147 -10.82 7.44 21.15
C GLU A 147 -9.67 7.78 22.10
N LYS A 148 -8.51 7.15 21.93
CA LYS A 148 -7.36 7.34 22.82
C LYS A 148 -6.45 8.51 22.43
N GLU A 149 -6.19 8.71 21.15
CA GLU A 149 -5.24 9.72 20.67
C GLU A 149 -5.93 11.05 20.32
N LEU A 150 -7.17 11.00 19.83
CA LEU A 150 -7.93 12.20 19.44
C LEU A 150 -9.07 12.56 20.41
N GLY A 151 -9.34 11.72 21.41
CA GLY A 151 -10.30 12.01 22.49
C GLY A 151 -11.77 11.88 22.11
N TYR A 152 -12.11 11.22 20.99
CA TYR A 152 -13.51 10.94 20.67
C TYR A 152 -14.13 9.93 21.66
N PRO A 153 -15.45 9.95 21.90
CA PRO A 153 -16.44 10.94 21.46
C PRO A 153 -16.59 12.13 22.43
N ASP A 154 -15.64 12.35 23.35
CA ASP A 154 -15.73 13.46 24.30
C ASP A 154 -15.62 14.79 23.56
N THR A 155 -16.74 15.50 23.42
CA THR A 155 -16.82 16.74 22.65
C THR A 155 -15.90 17.83 23.17
N SER A 156 -15.57 17.84 24.47
CA SER A 156 -14.64 18.82 25.03
C SER A 156 -13.19 18.56 24.60
N ALA A 157 -12.82 17.29 24.42
CA ALA A 157 -11.48 16.87 24.02
C ALA A 157 -11.32 16.75 22.50
N SER A 158 -12.36 16.30 21.79
CA SER A 158 -12.31 15.97 20.37
C SER A 158 -12.57 17.16 19.45
N GLN A 159 -13.32 18.18 19.89
CA GLN A 159 -13.76 19.29 19.03
C GLN A 159 -12.61 20.05 18.37
N LYS A 160 -11.44 20.13 19.04
CA LYS A 160 -10.22 20.73 18.46
C LYS A 160 -9.66 19.96 17.25
N HIS A 161 -10.11 18.73 17.04
CA HIS A 161 -9.67 17.85 15.96
C HIS A 161 -10.74 17.68 14.88
N ASP A 162 -11.96 18.20 15.05
CA ASP A 162 -13.08 17.99 14.12
C ASP A 162 -12.69 18.30 12.66
N ASP A 163 -11.95 19.39 12.45
CA ASP A 163 -11.50 19.87 11.14
C ASP A 163 -10.19 19.22 10.64
N SER A 164 -9.50 18.44 11.49
CA SER A 164 -8.31 17.70 11.06
C SER A 164 -8.66 16.75 9.91
N ILE A 165 -7.72 16.53 9.00
CA ILE A 165 -7.90 15.61 7.87
C ILE A 165 -7.29 14.25 8.21
N ILE A 166 -8.12 13.21 8.14
CA ILE A 166 -7.70 11.83 8.36
C ILE A 166 -7.46 11.17 7.01
N MET A 167 -6.29 10.57 6.85
CA MET A 167 -5.90 9.85 5.64
C MET A 167 -5.61 8.38 6.02
N ILE A 168 -6.51 7.46 5.67
CA ILE A 168 -6.31 6.03 5.94
C ILE A 168 -5.67 5.38 4.72
N LEU A 169 -4.54 4.70 4.92
CA LEU A 169 -3.81 3.95 3.90
C LEU A 169 -3.54 2.51 4.34
N ASP A 170 -3.10 1.68 3.40
CA ASP A 170 -2.64 0.33 3.68
C ASP A 170 -1.11 0.27 3.82
N PRO A 171 -0.56 -0.68 4.61
CA PRO A 171 0.88 -0.80 4.85
C PRO A 171 1.68 -1.22 3.60
N ASP A 172 1.02 -1.75 2.57
CA ASP A 172 1.63 -2.06 1.28
C ASP A 172 1.54 -0.92 0.26
N MET A 173 1.40 0.32 0.74
CA MET A 173 1.46 1.53 -0.08
C MET A 173 2.76 2.29 0.13
N MET A 174 3.37 2.70 -0.97
CA MET A 174 4.54 3.58 -0.98
C MET A 174 4.14 4.95 -1.50
N LEU A 175 4.37 6.01 -0.71
CA LEU A 175 4.12 7.37 -1.13
C LEU A 175 5.11 7.79 -2.23
N LEU A 176 4.57 8.30 -3.33
CA LEU A 176 5.32 8.83 -4.48
C LEU A 176 5.41 10.36 -4.45
N ARG A 177 4.41 11.01 -3.85
CA ARG A 177 4.37 12.45 -3.56
C ARG A 177 3.50 12.72 -2.32
N PRO A 178 3.57 13.92 -1.70
CA PRO A 178 2.71 14.26 -0.58
C PRO A 178 1.23 14.13 -0.92
N LEU A 179 0.48 13.46 -0.04
CA LEU A 179 -0.98 13.47 -0.07
C LEU A 179 -1.48 14.65 0.77
N THR A 180 -2.39 15.44 0.21
CA THR A 180 -2.99 16.61 0.86
C THR A 180 -4.52 16.49 0.87
N HIS A 181 -5.21 17.52 1.35
CA HIS A 181 -6.67 17.60 1.30
C HIS A 181 -7.20 18.50 0.18
N LYS A 182 -6.31 19.15 -0.59
CA LYS A 182 -6.63 20.08 -1.68
C LYS A 182 -6.16 19.48 -3.00
N PHE A 183 -7.03 19.50 -4.00
CA PHE A 183 -6.86 18.83 -5.28
C PHE A 183 -7.13 19.77 -6.46
N HIS A 184 -6.99 21.08 -6.28
CA HIS A 184 -7.29 22.07 -7.31
C HIS A 184 -6.44 21.92 -8.58
N ASP A 185 -5.26 21.31 -8.47
CA ASP A 185 -4.35 20.98 -9.57
C ASP A 185 -4.61 19.58 -10.17
N PHE A 186 -5.49 18.78 -9.55
CA PHE A 186 -5.82 17.45 -10.00
C PHE A 186 -6.84 17.49 -11.16
N PRO A 187 -6.58 16.79 -12.28
CA PRO A 187 -7.46 16.83 -13.45
C PRO A 187 -8.91 16.46 -13.13
N GLN A 188 -9.87 17.26 -13.60
CA GLN A 188 -11.28 17.05 -13.27
C GLN A 188 -11.84 15.74 -13.88
N GLU A 189 -11.32 15.35 -15.04
CA GLU A 189 -11.64 14.10 -15.75
C GLU A 189 -11.23 12.83 -14.98
N TYR A 190 -10.41 12.96 -13.92
CA TYR A 190 -9.97 11.84 -13.09
C TYR A 190 -10.99 11.45 -12.01
N TRP A 191 -12.02 12.27 -11.78
CA TRP A 191 -13.12 11.96 -10.88
C TRP A 191 -14.17 11.09 -11.57
N LEU A 192 -14.70 10.06 -10.90
CA LEU A 192 -15.77 9.24 -11.45
C LEU A 192 -17.04 10.07 -11.69
N GLU A 193 -17.27 11.07 -10.85
CA GLU A 193 -18.37 12.00 -10.94
C GLU A 193 -18.33 12.89 -12.18
N SER A 194 -17.15 13.22 -12.72
CA SER A 194 -17.07 14.02 -13.95
C SER A 194 -17.46 13.20 -15.18
N LYS A 195 -17.24 11.89 -15.16
CA LYS A 195 -17.59 10.98 -16.25
C LYS A 195 -19.10 10.73 -16.33
N LYS A 196 -19.80 10.72 -15.19
CA LYS A 196 -21.25 10.43 -15.09
C LYS A 196 -21.88 11.18 -13.91
N PRO A 197 -22.10 12.50 -13.97
CA PRO A 197 -22.69 13.22 -12.85
C PRO A 197 -24.10 12.69 -12.58
N LEU A 198 -24.39 12.29 -11.34
CA LEU A 198 -25.77 12.12 -10.89
C LEU A 198 -26.28 13.49 -10.46
N GLU A 199 -27.57 13.75 -10.69
CA GLU A 199 -28.19 15.03 -10.39
C GLU A 199 -27.94 15.45 -8.93
N GLY A 200 -27.54 16.71 -8.74
CA GLY A 200 -27.47 17.35 -7.43
C GLY A 200 -26.15 17.19 -6.66
N ARG A 201 -25.08 16.65 -7.27
CA ARG A 201 -23.76 16.58 -6.62
C ARG A 201 -22.68 17.33 -7.39
N GLU A 202 -22.15 18.38 -6.79
CA GLU A 202 -21.03 19.17 -7.31
C GLU A 202 -19.69 18.47 -7.05
N LEU A 203 -18.73 18.68 -7.97
CA LEU A 203 -17.33 18.31 -7.74
C LEU A 203 -16.72 19.25 -6.68
N ARG A 204 -16.09 18.66 -5.66
CA ARG A 204 -15.36 19.35 -4.61
C ARG A 204 -13.88 19.02 -4.75
N MET A 205 -13.05 20.04 -4.96
CA MET A 205 -11.60 19.87 -5.11
C MET A 205 -10.88 19.91 -3.75
N GLN A 206 -11.60 19.73 -2.66
CA GLN A 206 -11.03 19.65 -1.33
C GLN A 206 -11.88 18.79 -0.40
N VAL A 207 -11.24 18.16 0.58
CA VAL A 207 -11.91 17.39 1.63
C VAL A 207 -12.55 18.39 2.61
N GLU A 208 -13.85 18.23 2.84
CA GLU A 208 -14.62 19.04 3.79
C GLU A 208 -15.59 18.15 4.56
N HIS A 209 -16.23 18.71 5.59
CA HIS A 209 -17.33 18.03 6.28
C HIS A 209 -18.46 17.68 5.32
N GLY A 210 -18.88 16.42 5.34
CA GLY A 210 -19.86 15.84 4.43
C GLY A 210 -19.30 15.45 3.06
N TRP A 211 -18.02 15.75 2.78
CA TRP A 211 -17.38 15.55 1.47
C TRP A 211 -16.09 14.75 1.60
N PRO A 212 -16.19 13.46 1.97
CA PRO A 212 -15.02 12.59 1.96
C PRO A 212 -14.58 12.28 0.52
N ILE A 213 -13.31 11.96 0.35
CA ILE A 213 -12.66 11.66 -0.92
C ILE A 213 -11.97 10.30 -0.80
N SER A 214 -12.00 9.47 -1.84
CA SER A 214 -11.28 8.20 -1.84
C SER A 214 -10.76 7.79 -3.21
N GLN A 215 -9.73 6.94 -3.21
CA GLN A 215 -9.40 6.11 -4.35
C GLN A 215 -10.55 5.13 -4.65
N ALA A 216 -10.82 4.88 -5.93
CA ALA A 216 -11.72 3.83 -6.38
C ALA A 216 -11.04 2.47 -6.22
N TYR A 217 -11.77 1.50 -5.70
CA TYR A 217 -11.34 0.11 -5.69
C TYR A 217 -12.32 -0.69 -6.55
N GLY A 218 -11.81 -1.48 -7.50
CA GLY A 218 -12.53 -1.99 -8.70
C GLY A 218 -13.72 -2.95 -8.50
N PHE A 219 -14.44 -2.86 -7.39
CA PHE A 219 -15.60 -3.69 -7.06
C PHE A 219 -16.96 -3.07 -7.40
N GLY A 220 -17.03 -1.77 -7.75
CA GLY A 220 -18.28 -1.13 -8.19
C GLY A 220 -19.42 -1.27 -7.16
N ASP A 221 -20.60 -1.76 -7.57
CA ASP A 221 -21.75 -1.99 -6.66
C ASP A 221 -21.70 -3.32 -5.92
N ALA A 222 -20.65 -4.11 -6.08
CA ALA A 222 -20.59 -5.45 -5.49
C ALA A 222 -20.72 -5.43 -3.96
N TRP A 223 -20.32 -4.34 -3.31
CA TRP A 223 -20.50 -4.13 -1.87
C TRP A 223 -21.98 -4.14 -1.44
N LEU A 224 -22.87 -3.56 -2.25
CA LEU A 224 -24.30 -3.52 -1.96
C LEU A 224 -24.94 -4.87 -2.28
N ARG A 225 -24.58 -5.46 -3.43
CA ARG A 225 -25.14 -6.74 -3.87
C ARG A 225 -24.70 -7.93 -3.03
N SER A 226 -23.53 -7.87 -2.39
CA SER A 226 -22.95 -9.01 -1.67
C SER A 226 -23.79 -9.47 -0.48
N PHE A 227 -24.58 -8.57 0.12
CA PHE A 227 -25.45 -8.90 1.25
C PHE A 227 -26.92 -8.62 0.99
N GLU A 228 -27.34 -8.37 -0.25
CA GLU A 228 -28.75 -7.99 -0.57
C GLU A 228 -29.77 -9.02 -0.04
N LYS A 229 -29.47 -10.32 -0.14
CA LYS A 229 -30.33 -11.39 0.42
C LYS A 229 -30.40 -11.41 1.95
N ASN A 230 -29.42 -10.81 2.62
CA ASN A 230 -29.26 -10.76 4.07
C ASN A 230 -29.31 -9.30 4.59
N LYS A 231 -29.92 -8.38 3.83
CA LYS A 231 -29.89 -6.94 4.12
C LYS A 231 -30.53 -6.61 5.46
N THR A 232 -31.62 -7.30 5.81
CA THR A 232 -32.29 -7.19 7.11
C THR A 232 -31.43 -7.70 8.28
N TYR A 233 -30.54 -8.66 8.06
CA TYR A 233 -29.59 -9.10 9.08
C TYR A 233 -28.46 -8.09 9.27
N VAL A 234 -27.85 -7.63 8.16
CA VAL A 234 -26.76 -6.64 8.21
C VAL A 234 -27.23 -5.32 8.84
N LEU A 235 -28.43 -4.88 8.49
CA LEU A 235 -29.03 -3.63 8.96
C LEU A 235 -30.03 -3.81 10.09
N ALA A 236 -29.99 -4.93 10.84
CA ALA A 236 -31.03 -5.26 11.82
C ALA A 236 -31.29 -4.16 12.88
N ASP A 237 -30.27 -3.39 13.23
CA ASP A 237 -30.36 -2.33 14.25
C ASP A 237 -30.73 -0.97 13.63
N TYR A 238 -30.85 -0.93 12.31
CA TYR A 238 -31.04 0.26 11.49
C TYR A 238 -32.17 0.06 10.47
N PRO A 239 -33.43 -0.10 10.93
CA PRO A 239 -34.57 -0.36 10.03
C PRO A 239 -34.79 0.77 9.02
N ASP A 240 -34.45 2.00 9.38
CA ASP A 240 -34.56 3.20 8.53
C ASP A 240 -33.23 3.58 7.87
N SER A 241 -32.30 2.62 7.75
CA SER A 241 -30.98 2.86 7.17
C SER A 241 -31.07 3.40 5.73
N PRO A 242 -30.39 4.51 5.39
CA PRO A 242 -30.34 5.02 4.02
C PRO A 242 -29.80 4.02 2.98
N VAL A 243 -29.10 2.96 3.42
CA VAL A 243 -28.61 1.86 2.56
C VAL A 243 -29.76 1.15 1.81
N TYR A 244 -30.99 1.17 2.35
CA TYR A 244 -32.16 0.62 1.64
C TYR A 244 -32.48 1.38 0.35
N ASP A 245 -32.21 2.69 0.33
CA ASP A 245 -32.57 3.58 -0.78
C ASP A 245 -31.42 3.80 -1.77
N VAL A 246 -30.23 3.27 -1.49
CA VAL A 246 -29.07 3.41 -2.38
C VAL A 246 -29.33 2.67 -3.68
N THR A 247 -29.41 3.42 -4.78
CA THR A 247 -29.53 2.85 -6.12
C THR A 247 -28.22 2.20 -6.57
N THR A 248 -28.27 1.25 -7.51
CA THR A 248 -27.07 0.67 -8.13
C THR A 248 -26.12 1.73 -8.69
N LYS A 249 -26.65 2.79 -9.31
CA LYS A 249 -25.83 3.88 -9.86
C LYS A 249 -25.05 4.61 -8.77
N GLN A 250 -25.71 4.97 -7.67
CA GLN A 250 -25.05 5.59 -6.51
C GLN A 250 -24.02 4.63 -5.89
N ALA A 251 -24.36 3.35 -5.76
CA ALA A 251 -23.46 2.32 -5.24
C ALA A 251 -22.16 2.19 -6.05
N GLN A 252 -22.24 2.29 -7.39
CA GLN A 252 -21.09 2.21 -8.29
C GLN A 252 -20.24 3.48 -8.30
N GLN A 253 -20.82 4.63 -7.96
CA GLN A 253 -20.15 5.91 -8.17
C GLN A 253 -19.56 6.50 -6.89
N TYR A 254 -20.26 6.37 -5.76
CA TYR A 254 -19.94 7.11 -4.54
C TYR A 254 -19.37 6.28 -3.40
N TYR A 255 -19.50 4.96 -3.49
CA TYR A 255 -19.16 4.07 -2.40
C TYR A 255 -18.13 2.97 -2.75
N PRO A 256 -17.58 2.81 -3.98
CA PRO A 256 -16.50 1.84 -4.19
C PRO A 256 -15.15 2.36 -3.66
N SER A 257 -15.13 2.75 -2.38
CA SER A 257 -14.03 3.45 -1.74
C SER A 257 -12.95 2.46 -1.28
N GLY A 258 -11.73 2.73 -1.73
CA GLY A 258 -10.48 2.11 -1.30
C GLY A 258 -9.51 3.13 -0.71
N PRO A 259 -8.42 2.70 -0.07
CA PRO A 259 -7.37 3.60 0.36
C PRO A 259 -6.61 4.20 -0.85
N PRO A 260 -6.13 5.46 -0.77
CA PRO A 260 -6.29 6.37 0.35
C PRO A 260 -7.76 6.81 0.57
N TYR A 261 -8.22 6.73 1.82
CA TYR A 261 -9.49 7.30 2.27
C TYR A 261 -9.22 8.63 2.96
N LEU A 262 -9.95 9.67 2.60
CA LEU A 262 -9.80 10.99 3.17
C LEU A 262 -11.15 11.53 3.65
N ALA A 263 -11.22 11.97 4.89
CA ALA A 263 -12.35 12.72 5.42
C ALA A 263 -11.88 13.64 6.55
N THR A 264 -12.73 14.58 6.95
CA THR A 264 -12.52 15.28 8.22
C THR A 264 -12.58 14.28 9.38
N SER A 265 -11.90 14.59 10.48
CA SER A 265 -11.83 13.72 11.66
C SER A 265 -13.21 13.39 12.20
N ARG A 266 -14.10 14.39 12.23
CA ARG A 266 -15.48 14.23 12.68
C ARG A 266 -16.25 13.20 11.85
N ASP A 267 -16.11 13.24 10.53
CA ASP A 267 -16.85 12.34 9.65
C ASP A 267 -16.18 10.97 9.56
N MET A 268 -14.84 10.92 9.55
CA MET A 268 -14.11 9.65 9.60
C MET A 268 -14.41 8.87 10.89
N TYR A 269 -14.50 9.54 12.05
CA TYR A 269 -14.86 8.88 13.30
C TYR A 269 -16.25 8.24 13.22
N LYS A 270 -17.25 8.95 12.67
CA LYS A 270 -18.60 8.38 12.46
C LYS A 270 -18.54 7.15 11.55
N ILE A 271 -17.80 7.24 10.44
CA ILE A 271 -17.63 6.12 9.51
C ILE A 271 -16.98 4.93 10.24
N VAL A 272 -15.86 5.14 10.92
CA VAL A 272 -15.12 4.09 11.64
C VAL A 272 -15.97 3.44 12.72
N LYS A 273 -16.74 4.23 13.49
CA LYS A 273 -17.66 3.69 14.50
C LYS A 273 -18.70 2.77 13.87
N GLN A 274 -19.33 3.18 12.76
CA GLN A 274 -20.31 2.35 12.06
C GLN A 274 -19.66 1.16 11.34
N TRP A 275 -18.43 1.33 10.87
CA TRP A 275 -17.64 0.32 10.18
C TRP A 275 -17.38 -0.89 11.07
N VAL A 276 -17.02 -0.65 12.34
CA VAL A 276 -16.83 -1.68 13.37
C VAL A 276 -18.06 -2.58 13.53
N GLU A 277 -19.27 -2.02 13.47
CA GLU A 277 -20.50 -2.80 13.60
C GLU A 277 -20.80 -3.60 12.32
N PHE A 278 -20.70 -2.95 11.16
CA PHE A 278 -21.04 -3.60 9.89
C PHE A 278 -20.04 -4.66 9.47
N VAL A 279 -18.74 -4.51 9.80
CA VAL A 279 -17.72 -5.50 9.40
C VAL A 279 -17.97 -6.86 10.05
N GLN A 280 -18.52 -6.89 11.26
CA GLN A 280 -18.89 -8.12 11.94
C GLN A 280 -20.03 -8.84 11.22
N ARG A 281 -21.12 -8.12 10.90
CA ARG A 281 -22.30 -8.72 10.25
C ARG A 281 -22.04 -9.09 8.79
N ILE A 282 -21.35 -8.23 8.05
CA ILE A 282 -20.97 -8.50 6.66
C ILE A 282 -19.97 -9.66 6.62
N GLY A 283 -19.04 -9.75 7.56
CA GLY A 283 -18.11 -10.88 7.67
C GLY A 283 -18.80 -12.23 7.85
N VAL A 284 -20.00 -12.27 8.45
CA VAL A 284 -20.80 -13.49 8.60
C VAL A 284 -21.44 -13.91 7.27
N VAL A 285 -22.05 -12.96 6.53
CA VAL A 285 -22.82 -13.26 5.31
C VAL A 285 -21.98 -13.24 4.04
N PHE A 286 -20.80 -12.61 4.10
CA PHE A 286 -19.83 -12.49 3.03
C PHE A 286 -18.41 -12.68 3.61
N PRO A 287 -18.01 -13.92 3.96
CA PRO A 287 -16.72 -14.23 4.58
C PRO A 287 -15.58 -14.23 3.54
N GLN A 288 -15.40 -13.13 2.82
CA GLN A 288 -14.29 -12.93 1.88
C GLN A 288 -13.39 -11.81 2.36
N MET A 289 -12.18 -11.73 1.81
CA MET A 289 -11.20 -10.69 2.19
C MET A 289 -11.70 -9.26 2.02
N MET A 290 -12.67 -9.03 1.12
CA MET A 290 -13.26 -7.71 0.83
C MET A 290 -14.36 -7.29 1.82
N ALA A 291 -14.72 -8.13 2.79
CA ALA A 291 -15.77 -7.81 3.76
C ALA A 291 -15.52 -6.50 4.51
N GLU A 292 -14.26 -6.19 4.81
CA GLU A 292 -13.85 -4.95 5.47
C GLU A 292 -14.15 -3.72 4.61
N MET A 293 -13.73 -3.67 3.34
CA MET A 293 -14.05 -2.55 2.44
C MET A 293 -15.55 -2.44 2.14
N TYR A 294 -16.26 -3.56 2.06
CA TYR A 294 -17.71 -3.56 1.87
C TYR A 294 -18.45 -2.99 3.08
N ALA A 295 -17.94 -3.27 4.28
CA ALA A 295 -18.45 -2.66 5.50
C ALA A 295 -18.15 -1.16 5.59
N TYR A 296 -16.99 -0.70 5.13
CA TYR A 296 -16.69 0.74 5.01
C TYR A 296 -17.68 1.44 4.07
N SER A 297 -17.92 0.84 2.90
CA SER A 297 -18.86 1.34 1.89
C SER A 297 -20.28 1.42 2.45
N THR A 298 -20.70 0.38 3.18
CA THR A 298 -22.00 0.32 3.85
C THR A 298 -22.13 1.35 4.97
N ALA A 299 -21.07 1.56 5.77
CA ALA A 299 -21.03 2.58 6.81
C ALA A 299 -21.16 3.99 6.23
N SER A 300 -20.40 4.28 5.17
CA SER A 300 -20.45 5.56 4.46
C SER A 300 -21.84 5.83 3.87
N ALA A 301 -22.46 4.81 3.26
CA ALA A 301 -23.81 4.89 2.72
C ALA A 301 -24.88 5.09 3.81
N HIS A 302 -24.78 4.37 4.93
CA HIS A 302 -25.67 4.53 6.08
C HIS A 302 -25.62 5.95 6.64
N LEU A 303 -24.43 6.54 6.72
CA LEU A 303 -24.22 7.89 7.25
C LEU A 303 -24.52 9.00 6.25
N LYS A 304 -24.94 8.66 5.02
CA LYS A 304 -25.09 9.62 3.90
C LYS A 304 -23.81 10.43 3.67
N LEU A 305 -22.66 9.76 3.74
CA LEU A 305 -21.34 10.30 3.44
C LEU A 305 -20.84 9.69 2.12
N PRO A 306 -21.46 10.04 0.97
CA PRO A 306 -20.98 9.59 -0.32
C PRO A 306 -19.56 10.13 -0.53
N HIS A 307 -18.64 9.30 -0.99
CA HIS A 307 -17.29 9.77 -1.30
C HIS A 307 -17.26 10.39 -2.70
N GLN A 308 -16.46 11.43 -2.90
CA GLN A 308 -16.01 11.78 -4.23
C GLN A 308 -14.88 10.82 -4.61
N VAL A 309 -15.07 10.05 -5.67
CA VAL A 309 -14.21 8.91 -5.97
C VAL A 309 -13.33 9.18 -7.18
N THR A 310 -12.04 8.92 -7.08
CA THR A 310 -11.12 8.97 -8.23
C THR A 310 -10.42 7.64 -8.43
N GLU A 311 -10.19 7.29 -9.70
CA GLU A 311 -9.40 6.13 -10.08
C GLU A 311 -7.89 6.38 -10.01
N LYS A 312 -7.44 7.64 -9.81
CA LYS A 312 -6.09 8.07 -10.21
C LYS A 312 -5.15 8.43 -9.04
N PHE A 313 -5.55 8.23 -7.78
CA PHE A 313 -4.65 8.42 -6.63
C PHE A 313 -3.60 7.31 -6.49
N MET A 314 -3.89 6.13 -7.03
CA MET A 314 -3.08 4.93 -6.87
C MET A 314 -2.72 4.32 -8.22
N VAL A 315 -1.54 3.71 -8.27
CA VAL A 315 -1.17 2.68 -9.23
C VAL A 315 -0.85 1.38 -8.49
N SER A 316 -1.31 0.25 -9.03
CA SER A 316 -1.17 -1.07 -8.42
C SER A 316 -1.19 -2.17 -9.47
N ASP A 317 -2.32 -2.37 -10.14
CA ASP A 317 -2.54 -3.41 -11.12
C ASP A 317 -2.22 -2.91 -12.52
N VAL A 318 -1.15 -3.43 -13.07
CA VAL A 318 -0.74 -3.19 -14.47
C VAL A 318 -1.80 -3.67 -15.46
N GLY A 319 -2.71 -4.58 -15.09
CA GLY A 319 -3.89 -4.92 -15.88
C GLY A 319 -4.91 -3.77 -16.00
N MET A 320 -4.84 -2.79 -15.10
CA MET A 320 -5.79 -1.69 -14.93
C MET A 320 -5.23 -0.35 -15.46
N VAL A 321 -4.36 -0.37 -16.47
CA VAL A 321 -3.77 0.84 -17.11
C VAL A 321 -4.79 1.94 -17.49
N LYS A 322 -6.06 1.59 -17.71
CA LYS A 322 -7.14 2.54 -18.01
C LYS A 322 -7.86 3.09 -16.77
N ASN A 323 -7.86 2.34 -15.67
CA ASN A 323 -8.69 2.54 -14.48
C ASN A 323 -7.87 2.85 -13.21
N GLU A 324 -6.56 3.00 -13.34
CA GLU A 324 -5.64 3.45 -12.29
C GLU A 324 -4.82 4.65 -12.78
N GLY A 325 -4.01 5.26 -11.90
CA GLY A 325 -3.18 6.46 -12.16
C GLY A 325 -2.01 6.27 -13.12
N TRP A 326 -2.12 5.44 -14.17
CA TRP A 326 -1.04 5.13 -15.11
C TRP A 326 -0.90 6.13 -16.27
N ASP A 327 -1.75 7.15 -16.33
CA ASP A 327 -1.84 8.08 -17.46
C ASP A 327 -0.54 8.87 -17.69
N PHE A 328 0.20 9.20 -16.62
CA PHE A 328 1.50 9.88 -16.70
C PHE A 328 2.58 9.11 -17.48
N LEU A 329 2.39 7.80 -17.73
CA LEU A 329 3.30 6.96 -18.52
C LEU A 329 2.95 6.88 -20.01
N LYS A 330 1.81 7.43 -20.44
CA LYS A 330 1.29 7.25 -21.80
C LYS A 330 2.30 7.68 -22.86
N ASP A 331 2.90 8.86 -22.67
CA ASP A 331 3.85 9.47 -23.61
C ASP A 331 5.32 9.19 -23.23
N VAL A 332 5.56 8.39 -22.20
CA VAL A 332 6.92 7.99 -21.78
C VAL A 332 7.44 6.88 -22.70
N PRO A 333 8.64 7.00 -23.29
CA PRO A 333 9.26 5.91 -24.06
C PRO A 333 9.53 4.68 -23.19
N LYS A 334 9.51 3.48 -23.79
CA LYS A 334 9.77 2.22 -23.06
C LYS A 334 11.14 2.20 -22.39
N GLU A 335 12.13 2.78 -23.04
CA GLU A 335 13.52 2.90 -22.58
C GLU A 335 13.64 3.77 -21.32
N GLU A 336 12.65 4.63 -21.06
CA GLU A 336 12.63 5.55 -19.91
C GLU A 336 11.61 5.15 -18.85
N SER A 337 10.76 4.15 -19.11
CA SER A 337 9.63 3.79 -18.25
C SER A 337 10.02 3.33 -16.82
N CYS A 338 11.22 2.78 -16.64
CA CYS A 338 11.77 2.44 -15.32
C CYS A 338 12.02 3.66 -14.42
N LYS A 339 12.35 4.80 -15.03
CA LYS A 339 12.61 6.07 -14.35
C LYS A 339 12.23 7.23 -15.27
N PRO A 340 10.92 7.54 -15.39
CA PRO A 340 10.44 8.60 -16.25
C PRO A 340 11.11 9.93 -15.92
N LYS A 341 11.55 10.66 -16.94
CA LYS A 341 12.14 11.99 -16.76
C LYS A 341 11.03 13.03 -16.63
N ASN A 342 11.02 13.78 -15.54
CA ASN A 342 10.10 14.90 -15.29
C ASN A 342 8.62 14.54 -15.55
N PRO A 343 8.07 13.49 -14.92
CA PRO A 343 6.65 13.18 -15.10
C PRO A 343 5.79 14.36 -14.62
N PRO A 344 4.67 14.66 -15.30
CA PRO A 344 3.75 15.71 -14.87
C PRO A 344 3.25 15.41 -13.45
N LEU A 345 3.67 16.25 -12.49
CA LEU A 345 3.43 15.99 -11.07
C LEU A 345 1.94 15.89 -10.72
N ASN A 346 1.09 16.66 -11.39
CA ASN A 346 -0.35 16.66 -11.21
C ASN A 346 -1.02 15.36 -11.70
N GLU A 347 -0.43 14.68 -12.68
CA GLU A 347 -0.90 13.39 -13.19
C GLU A 347 -0.29 12.19 -12.47
N MET A 348 0.80 12.39 -11.74
CA MET A 348 1.44 11.34 -10.95
C MET A 348 0.50 10.86 -9.83
N PRO A 349 0.37 9.53 -9.65
CA PRO A 349 -0.36 8.97 -8.51
C PRO A 349 0.31 9.38 -7.20
N TYR A 350 -0.47 9.43 -6.12
CA TYR A 350 0.06 9.69 -4.78
C TYR A 350 0.77 8.46 -4.20
N VAL A 351 0.29 7.26 -4.55
CA VAL A 351 0.79 6.00 -4.01
C VAL A 351 1.02 4.95 -5.08
N LEU A 352 2.09 4.16 -4.90
CA LEU A 352 2.21 2.83 -5.49
C LEU A 352 1.72 1.82 -4.45
N HIS A 353 0.62 1.14 -4.73
CA HIS A 353 0.12 0.04 -3.90
C HIS A 353 0.67 -1.28 -4.41
N TYR A 354 1.72 -1.79 -3.76
CA TYR A 354 2.45 -2.97 -4.21
C TYR A 354 1.80 -4.29 -3.74
N CYS A 355 0.47 -4.37 -3.83
CA CYS A 355 -0.25 -5.62 -3.56
C CYS A 355 -0.05 -6.66 -4.66
N GLN A 356 0.35 -6.22 -5.86
CA GLN A 356 0.62 -7.03 -7.03
C GLN A 356 2.07 -7.55 -7.08
N ARG A 357 2.37 -8.30 -8.14
CA ARG A 357 3.71 -8.73 -8.51
C ARG A 357 4.08 -8.01 -9.81
N TYR A 358 5.32 -7.54 -9.90
CA TYR A 358 5.81 -6.86 -11.10
C TYR A 358 6.99 -7.63 -11.67
N ALA A 359 7.00 -7.81 -12.99
CA ALA A 359 8.05 -8.58 -13.64
C ALA A 359 8.27 -8.14 -15.10
N LEU A 360 9.53 -8.16 -15.52
CA LEU A 360 9.98 -8.01 -16.90
C LEU A 360 11.25 -8.84 -17.13
N GLY A 361 11.23 -9.69 -18.13
CA GLY A 361 12.28 -10.68 -18.35
C GLY A 361 12.45 -11.58 -17.13
N ARG A 362 13.66 -11.55 -16.55
CA ARG A 362 13.99 -12.23 -15.29
C ARG A 362 13.96 -11.34 -14.05
N TRP A 363 13.62 -10.07 -14.23
CA TRP A 363 13.46 -9.12 -13.13
C TRP A 363 12.08 -9.30 -12.51
N PHE A 364 12.04 -9.38 -11.20
CA PHE A 364 10.82 -9.61 -10.45
C PHE A 364 10.90 -8.89 -9.11
N VAL A 365 9.77 -8.37 -8.66
CA VAL A 365 9.58 -7.96 -7.27
C VAL A 365 8.15 -8.29 -6.82
N GLY A 366 8.03 -8.75 -5.58
CA GLY A 366 6.74 -9.03 -4.96
C GLY A 366 6.88 -9.12 -3.46
N LYS A 367 5.96 -8.50 -2.73
CA LYS A 367 6.04 -8.34 -1.26
C LYS A 367 6.20 -9.65 -0.50
N TYR A 368 5.57 -10.73 -0.95
CA TYR A 368 5.64 -12.05 -0.30
C TYR A 368 6.94 -12.83 -0.55
N LYS A 369 7.81 -12.31 -1.42
CA LYS A 369 9.12 -12.92 -1.75
C LYS A 369 10.28 -12.15 -1.16
N LEU A 370 10.04 -11.01 -0.51
CA LEU A 370 11.09 -10.28 0.19
C LEU A 370 11.43 -11.03 1.48
N PRO A 371 12.71 -11.36 1.73
CA PRO A 371 13.13 -11.96 3.00
C PRO A 371 12.73 -11.08 4.19
N THR A 372 12.24 -11.70 5.26
CA THR A 372 11.79 -10.96 6.46
C THR A 372 12.91 -10.23 7.17
N ASP A 373 14.16 -10.64 6.95
CA ASP A 373 15.39 -10.07 7.49
C ASP A 373 16.11 -9.14 6.48
N PHE A 374 15.45 -8.77 5.37
CA PHE A 374 16.03 -7.89 4.34
C PHE A 374 16.54 -6.56 4.92
N PHE A 375 15.86 -6.04 5.94
CA PHE A 375 16.29 -4.86 6.68
C PHE A 375 17.16 -5.20 7.88
N SER A 376 18.28 -5.83 7.59
CA SER A 376 19.35 -6.14 8.54
C SER A 376 20.69 -5.69 7.99
N CYS A 377 21.73 -5.61 8.82
CA CYS A 377 23.08 -5.28 8.36
C CYS A 377 23.61 -6.26 7.27
N PRO A 378 23.54 -7.61 7.44
CA PRO A 378 24.10 -8.59 6.50
C PRO A 378 23.32 -8.80 5.21
N ALA A 379 22.02 -8.51 5.19
CA ALA A 379 21.21 -8.72 3.99
C ALA A 379 21.74 -7.88 2.80
N PRO A 380 22.02 -8.47 1.63
CA PRO A 380 22.43 -7.70 0.46
C PRO A 380 21.31 -6.79 -0.05
N LEU A 381 21.68 -5.73 -0.75
CA LEU A 381 20.70 -4.94 -1.52
C LEU A 381 20.16 -5.77 -2.69
N ILE A 382 18.99 -5.40 -3.17
CA ILE A 382 18.36 -5.99 -4.36
C ILE A 382 19.14 -5.53 -5.59
N LYS A 383 19.46 -6.47 -6.48
CA LYS A 383 20.04 -6.16 -7.78
C LYS A 383 19.01 -5.37 -8.60
N GLU A 384 19.43 -4.24 -9.14
CA GLU A 384 18.55 -3.35 -9.90
C GLU A 384 18.45 -3.78 -11.36
N PRO A 385 17.25 -3.70 -11.98
CA PRO A 385 17.07 -3.90 -13.40
C PRO A 385 17.80 -2.82 -14.21
N PRO A 386 18.15 -3.09 -15.48
CA PRO A 386 18.71 -2.05 -16.34
C PRO A 386 17.69 -0.94 -16.57
N HIS A 387 18.13 0.32 -16.73
CA HIS A 387 17.22 1.46 -16.87
C HIS A 387 16.25 1.32 -18.05
N ASP A 388 16.66 0.67 -19.13
CA ASP A 388 15.90 0.41 -20.34
C ASP A 388 15.15 -0.95 -20.31
N VAL A 389 14.88 -1.51 -19.13
CA VAL A 389 14.23 -2.83 -18.97
C VAL A 389 12.91 -2.95 -19.74
N GLY A 390 12.13 -1.86 -19.81
CA GLY A 390 10.88 -1.82 -20.58
C GLY A 390 11.08 -1.95 -22.09
N ALA A 391 12.22 -1.54 -22.63
CA ALA A 391 12.54 -1.72 -24.06
C ALA A 391 13.17 -3.08 -24.36
N LYS A 392 13.78 -3.71 -23.34
CA LYS A 392 14.51 -4.98 -23.48
C LYS A 392 13.61 -6.23 -23.42
N TYR A 393 12.49 -6.15 -22.73
CA TYR A 393 11.64 -7.30 -22.47
C TYR A 393 10.17 -6.96 -22.65
N ASP A 394 9.49 -7.83 -23.39
CA ASP A 394 8.05 -7.90 -23.59
C ASP A 394 7.46 -9.24 -23.11
N TRP A 395 8.24 -9.98 -22.32
CA TRP A 395 7.92 -11.24 -21.65
C TRP A 395 8.38 -11.19 -20.18
N PHE A 396 7.96 -12.12 -19.33
CA PHE A 396 8.49 -12.27 -17.96
C PHE A 396 8.38 -13.70 -17.43
N ILE A 397 9.16 -14.05 -16.41
CA ILE A 397 9.02 -15.31 -15.67
C ILE A 397 8.97 -15.07 -14.16
N TYR A 398 8.11 -15.80 -13.45
CA TYR A 398 8.05 -15.74 -11.99
C TYR A 398 9.10 -16.67 -11.35
N PRO A 399 9.55 -16.39 -10.11
CA PRO A 399 10.55 -17.20 -9.40
C PRO A 399 10.20 -18.68 -9.14
N ASN A 400 9.00 -19.16 -9.49
CA ASN A 400 8.60 -20.57 -9.33
C ASN A 400 8.78 -21.39 -10.63
N ASN A 401 9.62 -20.92 -11.56
CA ASN A 401 9.94 -21.55 -12.85
C ASN A 401 8.72 -21.88 -13.73
N LYS A 402 7.56 -21.27 -13.47
CA LYS A 402 6.43 -21.29 -14.40
C LYS A 402 6.62 -20.11 -15.34
N GLU A 403 7.12 -20.41 -16.54
CA GLU A 403 7.10 -19.48 -17.66
C GLU A 403 5.64 -19.07 -17.92
N HIS A 404 5.39 -17.77 -17.89
CA HIS A 404 4.17 -17.23 -18.45
C HIS A 404 4.58 -16.56 -19.77
N GLU A 405 4.43 -17.32 -20.85
CA GLU A 405 4.85 -16.93 -22.20
C GLU A 405 4.09 -15.71 -22.74
N GLU A 406 2.90 -15.44 -22.22
CA GLU A 406 2.06 -14.41 -22.78
C GLU A 406 1.79 -13.35 -21.73
N TYR A 407 2.36 -12.16 -21.96
CA TYR A 407 1.87 -10.93 -21.34
C TYR A 407 0.35 -10.83 -21.54
N PHE A 408 -0.13 -11.14 -22.75
CA PHE A 408 -1.54 -11.20 -23.14
C PHE A 408 -1.72 -12.21 -24.26
N GLY A 409 -2.80 -12.98 -24.25
CA GLY A 409 -3.22 -13.75 -25.42
C GLY A 409 -3.37 -12.87 -26.67
N PRO A 410 -3.50 -13.45 -27.88
CA PRO A 410 -3.22 -12.83 -29.19
C PRO A 410 -4.05 -11.58 -29.61
N THR A 411 -4.82 -10.94 -28.72
CA THR A 411 -5.78 -9.87 -29.03
C THR A 411 -5.50 -8.50 -28.39
N GLN A 412 -4.36 -8.26 -27.71
CA GLN A 412 -4.15 -7.01 -26.92
C GLN A 412 -2.84 -6.24 -27.20
N VAL A 413 -2.44 -6.10 -28.47
CA VAL A 413 -1.15 -5.49 -28.87
C VAL A 413 -1.00 -3.99 -28.49
N HIS A 414 -2.08 -3.22 -28.37
CA HIS A 414 -1.98 -1.80 -27.96
C HIS A 414 -1.93 -1.59 -26.44
N ASP A 415 -2.61 -2.44 -25.67
CA ASP A 415 -2.52 -2.40 -24.22
C ASP A 415 -1.18 -2.98 -23.74
N SER A 416 -0.48 -3.79 -24.54
CA SER A 416 0.78 -4.42 -24.13
C SER A 416 1.91 -3.40 -23.87
N ASP A 417 2.06 -2.36 -24.70
CA ASP A 417 3.12 -1.35 -24.54
C ASP A 417 2.96 -0.55 -23.24
N HIS A 418 1.74 -0.07 -22.95
CA HIS A 418 1.46 0.67 -21.71
C HIS A 418 1.65 -0.21 -20.47
N LYS A 419 1.27 -1.49 -20.56
CA LYS A 419 1.46 -2.45 -19.46
C LYS A 419 2.93 -2.83 -19.24
N ILE A 420 3.75 -2.87 -20.30
CA ILE A 420 5.20 -3.00 -20.19
C ILE A 420 5.79 -1.78 -19.45
N LYS A 421 5.39 -0.57 -19.84
CA LYS A 421 5.82 0.66 -19.16
C LYS A 421 5.39 0.68 -17.68
N ALA A 422 4.15 0.28 -17.39
CA ALA A 422 3.62 0.20 -16.02
C ALA A 422 4.39 -0.81 -15.16
N ASN A 423 4.70 -2.00 -15.69
CA ASN A 423 5.54 -2.98 -15.00
C ASN A 423 6.96 -2.47 -14.78
N ALA A 424 7.59 -1.88 -15.81
CA ALA A 424 8.92 -1.29 -15.68
C ALA A 424 8.94 -0.24 -14.56
N PHE A 425 7.98 0.70 -14.57
CA PHE A 425 7.85 1.73 -13.56
C PHE A 425 7.66 1.13 -12.16
N ALA A 426 6.65 0.29 -11.94
CA ALA A 426 6.33 -0.22 -10.61
C ALA A 426 7.44 -1.13 -10.06
N MET A 427 7.99 -2.01 -10.90
CA MET A 427 9.10 -2.88 -10.52
C MET A 427 10.33 -2.05 -10.12
N CYS A 428 10.75 -1.11 -10.97
CA CYS A 428 11.88 -0.26 -10.69
C CYS A 428 11.64 0.59 -9.44
N THR A 429 10.48 1.24 -9.34
CA THR A 429 10.16 2.12 -8.21
C THR A 429 10.17 1.33 -6.88
N MET A 430 9.61 0.13 -6.85
CA MET A 430 9.61 -0.72 -5.66
C MET A 430 11.02 -1.22 -5.31
N ILE A 431 11.81 -1.70 -6.28
CA ILE A 431 13.18 -2.18 -6.04
C ILE A 431 14.08 -1.04 -5.54
N HIS A 432 14.07 0.11 -6.21
CA HIS A 432 14.86 1.27 -5.77
C HIS A 432 14.42 1.75 -4.39
N GLY A 433 13.11 1.82 -4.12
CA GLY A 433 12.59 2.21 -2.80
C GLY A 433 13.05 1.26 -1.69
N LEU A 434 12.95 -0.06 -1.90
CA LEU A 434 13.46 -1.06 -0.95
C LEU A 434 14.97 -0.92 -0.71
N ASN A 435 15.75 -0.71 -1.76
CA ASN A 435 17.20 -0.48 -1.65
C ASN A 435 17.53 0.79 -0.88
N GLU A 436 16.82 1.89 -1.12
CA GLU A 436 17.01 3.15 -0.39
C GLU A 436 16.73 2.99 1.10
N VAL A 437 15.62 2.34 1.45
CA VAL A 437 15.25 2.06 2.85
C VAL A 437 16.31 1.17 3.51
N ALA A 438 16.74 0.09 2.85
CA ALA A 438 17.76 -0.80 3.37
C ALA A 438 19.12 -0.10 3.53
N ALA A 439 19.52 0.72 2.57
CA ALA A 439 20.73 1.51 2.66
C ALA A 439 20.65 2.56 3.78
N HIS A 440 19.49 3.19 3.97
CA HIS A 440 19.27 4.12 5.09
C HIS A 440 19.40 3.39 6.42
N TYR A 441 18.72 2.26 6.58
CA TYR A 441 18.80 1.43 7.79
C TYR A 441 20.26 1.08 8.12
N LYS A 442 21.00 0.57 7.12
CA LYS A 442 22.41 0.21 7.28
C LYS A 442 23.28 1.37 7.73
N LYS A 443 23.08 2.56 7.15
CA LYS A 443 23.88 3.76 7.48
C LYS A 443 23.65 4.29 8.89
N HIS A 444 22.46 4.08 9.46
CA HIS A 444 22.07 4.72 10.74
C HIS A 444 21.98 3.75 11.91
N HIS A 445 21.83 2.44 11.65
CA HIS A 445 21.59 1.44 12.69
C HIS A 445 22.62 0.31 12.72
N CYS A 446 23.53 0.24 11.75
CA CYS A 446 24.66 -0.68 11.82
C CYS A 446 25.90 0.06 12.33
N SER A 447 26.54 -0.49 13.36
CA SER A 447 27.80 0.04 13.91
C SER A 447 29.01 -0.58 13.22
N SER A 448 30.11 0.16 13.18
CA SER A 448 31.37 -0.28 12.56
C SER A 448 32.10 -1.38 13.35
N GLU A 449 31.73 -1.65 14.60
CA GLU A 449 32.27 -2.83 15.31
C GLU A 449 31.73 -4.16 14.73
N ILE A 450 30.66 -4.08 13.92
CA ILE A 450 30.09 -5.16 13.11
C ILE A 450 30.43 -4.92 11.61
N ASP A 451 31.57 -4.30 11.31
CA ASP A 451 32.01 -3.93 9.93
C ASP A 451 32.08 -5.13 8.97
N ALA A 452 32.21 -6.36 9.46
CA ALA A 452 32.23 -7.57 8.62
C ALA A 452 30.86 -7.98 8.07
N LEU A 453 29.76 -7.37 8.54
CA LEU A 453 28.40 -7.76 8.14
C LEU A 453 27.62 -6.64 7.46
N ILE A 454 28.12 -5.41 7.27
CA ILE A 454 27.33 -4.40 6.55
C ILE A 454 27.41 -4.65 5.05
N ASN A 455 26.32 -5.13 4.46
CA ASN A 455 26.29 -5.49 3.06
C ASN A 455 25.55 -4.46 2.21
N PHE A 456 26.30 -3.57 1.54
CA PHE A 456 25.78 -2.65 0.52
C PHE A 456 25.80 -3.23 -0.89
N ASN A 457 26.24 -4.48 -1.07
CA ASN A 457 26.33 -5.09 -2.40
C ASN A 457 24.94 -5.39 -2.96
N PRO A 458 24.57 -4.87 -4.16
CA PRO A 458 23.30 -5.19 -4.83
C PRO A 458 23.35 -6.59 -5.47
N SER A 459 23.39 -7.63 -4.64
CA SER A 459 23.53 -9.02 -5.08
C SER A 459 22.30 -9.89 -4.86
N PHE A 460 21.29 -9.42 -4.11
CA PHE A 460 20.05 -10.18 -3.93
C PHE A 460 19.26 -10.19 -5.24
N HIS A 461 18.84 -11.36 -5.69
CA HIS A 461 18.02 -11.52 -6.86
C HIS A 461 16.83 -12.42 -6.49
N PHE A 462 15.61 -12.01 -6.86
CA PHE A 462 14.40 -12.75 -6.49
C PHE A 462 14.27 -14.10 -7.20
N GLN A 463 14.96 -14.29 -8.33
CA GLN A 463 15.12 -15.61 -8.94
C GLN A 463 16.38 -16.26 -8.39
N GLU A 464 16.28 -17.48 -7.91
CA GLU A 464 17.43 -18.28 -7.49
C GLU A 464 18.39 -18.46 -8.68
N LYS A 465 19.69 -18.32 -8.43
CA LYS A 465 20.72 -18.76 -9.37
C LYS A 465 20.62 -20.27 -9.39
N ASP A 466 20.11 -20.88 -10.45
CA ASP A 466 20.49 -22.26 -10.86
C ASP A 466 19.93 -22.71 -12.23
N GLU A 467 19.42 -21.80 -13.06
CA GLU A 467 19.40 -22.03 -14.51
C GLU A 467 20.07 -20.87 -15.22
N THR A 468 21.25 -21.14 -15.78
CA THR A 468 21.84 -20.26 -16.78
C THR A 468 20.82 -20.07 -17.91
N PHE A 469 20.81 -18.90 -18.54
CA PHE A 469 19.96 -18.65 -19.72
C PHE A 469 20.17 -19.73 -20.80
N VAL A 470 21.40 -20.27 -20.88
CA VAL A 470 21.77 -21.38 -21.76
C VAL A 470 21.02 -22.67 -21.40
N GLU A 471 21.02 -23.10 -20.14
CA GLU A 471 20.28 -24.30 -19.70
C GLU A 471 18.76 -24.17 -19.91
N PHE A 472 18.21 -22.97 -19.73
CA PHE A 472 16.80 -22.67 -20.00
C PHE A 472 16.46 -22.81 -21.49
N LEU A 473 17.32 -22.28 -22.37
CA LEU A 473 17.17 -22.43 -23.82
C LEU A 473 17.37 -23.88 -24.28
N GLU A 474 18.34 -24.58 -23.71
CA GLU A 474 18.68 -25.98 -24.03
C GLU A 474 17.59 -26.97 -23.61
N LYS A 475 16.83 -26.67 -22.54
CA LYS A 475 15.64 -27.44 -22.13
C LYS A 475 14.40 -27.17 -22.99
N GLY A 476 14.53 -26.40 -24.07
CA GLY A 476 13.44 -26.10 -24.99
C GLY A 476 12.54 -24.97 -24.52
N GLY A 477 13.00 -24.06 -23.65
CA GLY A 477 12.25 -22.86 -23.24
C GLY A 477 11.89 -21.93 -24.42
N LEU A 478 12.67 -21.94 -25.51
CA LEU A 478 12.25 -21.37 -26.81
C LEU A 478 11.67 -22.42 -27.78
N GLY A 479 11.96 -23.70 -27.55
CA GLY A 479 11.61 -24.81 -28.45
C GLY A 479 10.19 -25.37 -28.28
N LYS A 480 9.44 -24.90 -27.28
CA LYS A 480 7.97 -25.02 -27.24
C LYS A 480 7.26 -23.84 -27.92
N ILE A 481 8.02 -22.87 -28.46
CA ILE A 481 7.56 -21.60 -29.04
C ILE A 481 7.78 -21.57 -30.57
N ILE A 482 7.39 -22.65 -31.28
CA ILE A 482 7.08 -22.59 -32.72
C ILE A 482 5.76 -23.31 -32.97
#